data_AF-A0A2D4XGG8-F1
#
_entry.id   AF-A0A2D4XGG8-F1
#
_cell.length_a   1.000
_cell.length_b   1.000
_cell.length_c   1.000
_cell.angle_alpha   90.00
_cell.angle_beta   90.00
_cell.angle_gamma   90.00
#
_symmetry.space_group_name_H-M   'P 1'
#
loop_
_entity.id
_entity.type
_entity.pdbx_description
1 polymer ?
#
loop_
_entity_poly.entity_id
_entity_poly.type
_entity_poly.pdbx_seq_one_letter_code
_entity_poly.pdbx_strand_id
1 'polypeptide(L)'
;MPIHEIRESIEFKTITTNNQGLAIVQKEINLQEAMSHKMLQCDAYLDNSKYSTTEDNVIIELLVTPHPVILTDMAIGGFGNRAPAAALDTVLFKQTMMSGVAGSTEPSVTEFPNRFISARPTFTWYTPRLYLTLVIHGPRGT
;
A
#
# COMPACT_ATOMS: atom_id res chain seq x y z
N MET A 1 -24.80 -14.06 3.13
CA MET A 1 -23.41 -13.87 3.59
C MET A 1 -23.37 -12.58 4.39
N PRO A 2 -22.92 -12.59 5.65
CA PRO A 2 -22.73 -11.36 6.42
C PRO A 2 -21.61 -10.53 5.77
N ILE A 3 -21.83 -9.21 5.66
CA ILE A 3 -20.77 -8.27 5.28
C ILE A 3 -20.04 -7.88 6.57
N HIS A 4 -18.73 -8.06 6.60
CA HIS A 4 -17.88 -7.64 7.70
C HIS A 4 -17.13 -6.37 7.30
N GLU A 5 -17.27 -5.34 8.12
CA GLU A 5 -16.49 -4.12 8.00
C GLU A 5 -15.24 -4.23 8.87
N ILE A 6 -14.08 -3.90 8.29
CA ILE A 6 -12.79 -3.92 8.96
C ILE A 6 -12.20 -2.51 8.85
N ARG A 7 -11.76 -1.95 9.98
CA ARG A 7 -11.11 -0.65 10.05
C ARG A 7 -9.74 -0.82 10.67
N GLU A 8 -8.72 -0.46 9.93
CA GLU A 8 -7.33 -0.65 10.33
C GLU A 8 -6.52 0.60 10.03
N SER A 9 -5.57 0.90 10.90
CA SER A 9 -4.64 2.00 10.75
C SER A 9 -3.20 1.51 10.85
N ILE A 10 -2.34 2.22 10.13
CA ILE A 10 -0.90 2.19 10.30
C ILE A 10 -0.46 3.61 10.64
N GLU A 11 0.08 3.80 11.85
CA GLU A 11 0.55 5.09 12.33
C GLU A 11 1.94 4.95 12.93
N PHE A 12 2.85 5.79 12.46
CA PHE A 12 4.23 5.85 12.92
C PHE A 12 4.65 7.29 13.06
N LYS A 13 5.33 7.61 14.17
CA LYS A 13 5.94 8.93 14.37
C LYS A 13 7.08 9.20 13.37
N THR A 14 7.86 8.16 13.06
CA THR A 14 9.01 8.25 12.16
C THR A 14 9.23 6.88 11.53
N ILE A 15 9.55 6.86 10.23
CA ILE A 15 9.94 5.66 9.49
C ILE A 15 11.30 5.95 8.87
N THR A 16 12.28 5.09 9.12
CA THR A 16 13.64 5.23 8.60
C THR A 16 13.83 4.26 7.44
N THR A 17 14.32 4.75 6.31
CA THR A 17 14.70 3.93 5.16
C THR A 17 16.07 3.30 5.36
N ASN A 18 16.31 2.17 4.70
CA ASN A 18 17.63 1.56 4.64
C ASN A 18 18.58 2.35 3.70
N ASN A 19 19.82 1.88 3.54
CA ASN A 19 20.84 2.51 2.67
C ASN A 19 20.43 2.59 1.18
N GLN A 20 19.39 1.87 0.76
CA GLN A 20 18.86 1.90 -0.60
C GLN A 20 17.66 2.85 -0.75
N GLY A 21 17.25 3.51 0.33
CA GLY A 21 16.06 4.36 0.35
C GLY A 21 14.74 3.60 0.54
N LEU A 22 14.78 2.34 1.01
CA LEU A 22 13.60 1.48 1.14
C LEU A 22 13.23 1.24 2.62
N ALA A 23 11.96 1.36 2.94
CA ALA A 23 11.35 0.86 4.18
C ALA A 23 10.07 0.06 3.85
N ILE A 24 9.82 -1.01 4.62
CA ILE A 24 8.61 -1.82 4.48
C ILE A 24 7.96 -1.91 5.85
N VAL A 25 6.68 -1.60 5.90
CA VAL A 25 5.84 -1.74 7.09
C VAL A 25 4.68 -2.63 6.71
N GLN A 26 4.52 -3.75 7.40
CA GLN A 26 3.45 -4.71 7.14
C GLN A 26 2.66 -5.00 8.41
N LYS A 27 1.34 -4.90 8.33
CA LYS A 27 0.40 -5.28 9.38
C LYS A 27 -0.42 -6.48 8.91
N GLU A 28 -0.48 -7.51 9.73
CA GLU A 28 -1.37 -8.66 9.53
C GLU A 28 -2.71 -8.40 10.19
N ILE A 29 -3.79 -8.67 9.45
CA ILE A 29 -5.17 -8.61 9.89
C ILE A 29 -5.70 -10.04 9.84
N ASN A 30 -6.14 -10.54 10.99
CA ASN A 30 -6.70 -11.87 11.11
C ASN A 30 -8.18 -11.87 10.68
N LEU A 31 -8.52 -12.78 9.78
CA LEU A 31 -9.89 -13.03 9.33
C LEU A 31 -10.41 -14.32 9.96
N GLN A 32 -11.72 -14.54 9.84
CA GLN A 32 -12.35 -15.77 10.34
C GLN A 32 -11.84 -17.00 9.57
N GLU A 33 -11.37 -18.01 10.31
CA GLU A 33 -10.91 -19.28 9.74
C GLU A 33 -12.03 -20.11 9.11
N ALA A 34 -11.63 -21.05 8.24
CA ALA A 34 -12.52 -22.01 7.56
C ALA A 34 -13.65 -21.36 6.74
N MET A 35 -13.43 -20.13 6.25
CA MET A 35 -14.38 -19.36 5.44
C MET A 35 -13.72 -18.90 4.15
N SER A 36 -14.53 -18.71 3.11
CA SER A 36 -14.10 -18.00 1.90
C SER A 36 -14.26 -16.49 2.10
N HIS A 37 -13.26 -15.72 1.70
CA HIS A 37 -13.25 -14.27 1.83
C HIS A 37 -13.30 -13.61 0.46
N LYS A 38 -13.99 -12.47 0.40
CA LYS A 38 -14.09 -11.63 -0.79
C LYS A 38 -14.11 -10.17 -0.37
N MET A 39 -13.30 -9.36 -1.04
CA MET A 39 -13.20 -7.93 -0.78
C MET A 39 -14.22 -7.21 -1.65
N LEU A 40 -15.19 -6.55 -1.02
CA LEU A 40 -16.24 -5.82 -1.74
C LEU A 40 -15.80 -4.41 -2.11
N GLN A 41 -15.13 -3.75 -1.16
CA GLN A 41 -14.61 -2.40 -1.30
C GLN A 41 -13.49 -2.20 -0.28
N CYS A 42 -12.48 -1.45 -0.68
CA CYS A 42 -11.42 -0.95 0.19
C CYS A 42 -11.35 0.56 -0.02
N ASP A 43 -11.17 1.29 1.08
CA ASP A 43 -10.92 2.71 1.07
C ASP A 43 -9.65 2.96 1.89
N ALA A 44 -8.77 3.81 1.37
CA ALA A 44 -7.57 4.23 2.04
C ALA A 44 -7.64 5.75 2.21
N TYR A 45 -7.43 6.19 3.44
CA TYR A 45 -7.40 7.61 3.78
C TYR A 45 -6.07 7.97 4.40
N LEU A 46 -5.57 9.15 4.04
CA LEU A 46 -4.36 9.72 4.62
C LEU A 46 -4.77 10.87 5.52
N ASP A 47 -4.73 10.62 6.83
CA ASP A 47 -5.03 11.65 7.83
C ASP A 47 -4.03 12.81 7.80
N ASN A 48 -2.79 12.55 7.35
CA ASN A 48 -1.79 13.58 7.10
C ASN A 48 -1.25 13.48 5.65
N SER A 49 -1.92 14.14 4.71
CA SER A 49 -1.48 14.19 3.30
C SER A 49 -0.18 14.97 3.10
N LYS A 50 0.21 15.80 4.08
CA LYS A 50 1.42 16.63 4.07
C LYS A 50 2.41 16.16 5.11
N TYR A 51 2.77 14.88 5.07
CA TYR A 51 3.83 14.38 5.93
C TYR A 51 5.10 15.23 5.75
N SER A 52 5.67 15.71 6.84
CA SER A 52 6.88 16.52 6.83
C SER A 52 8.07 15.63 6.49
N THR A 53 8.39 15.53 5.20
CA THR A 53 9.68 15.01 4.74
C THR A 53 10.63 16.18 4.58
N THR A 54 11.90 16.02 4.94
CA THR A 54 12.98 16.98 4.59
C THR A 54 13.52 16.71 3.18
N GLU A 55 12.93 15.75 2.49
CA GLU A 55 13.51 15.04 1.35
C GLU A 55 12.53 15.00 0.20
N ASP A 56 13.03 15.26 -1.01
CA ASP A 56 12.24 15.27 -2.25
C ASP A 56 12.02 13.84 -2.79
N ASN A 57 10.99 13.68 -3.63
CA ASN A 57 10.67 12.44 -4.35
C ASN A 57 10.40 11.21 -3.46
N VAL A 58 9.64 11.39 -2.38
CA VAL A 58 9.16 10.26 -1.57
C VAL A 58 7.99 9.57 -2.28
N ILE A 59 8.10 8.25 -2.47
CA ILE A 59 7.06 7.41 -3.06
C ILE A 59 6.58 6.40 -2.01
N ILE A 60 5.28 6.30 -1.81
CA ILE A 60 4.67 5.34 -0.90
C ILE A 60 3.70 4.48 -1.69
N GLU A 61 3.91 3.17 -1.67
CA GLU A 61 3.00 2.18 -2.23
C GLU A 61 2.27 1.48 -1.08
N LEU A 62 0.95 1.67 -0.98
CA LEU A 62 0.07 0.94 -0.09
C LEU A 62 -0.52 -0.26 -0.84
N LEU A 63 -0.45 -1.45 -0.25
CA LEU A 63 -1.01 -2.68 -0.79
C LEU A 63 -1.88 -3.38 0.23
N VAL A 64 -2.98 -3.96 -0.24
CA VAL A 64 -3.77 -4.94 0.49
C VAL A 64 -3.68 -6.26 -0.25
N THR A 65 -3.20 -7.31 0.43
CA THR A 65 -2.96 -8.63 -0.18
C THR A 65 -3.31 -9.75 0.79
N PRO A 66 -3.81 -10.92 0.35
CA PRO A 66 -4.06 -12.06 1.23
C PRO A 66 -2.79 -12.85 1.58
N HIS A 67 -1.65 -12.48 0.99
CA HIS A 67 -0.34 -13.07 1.21
C HIS A 67 0.70 -11.96 1.47
N PRO A 68 1.81 -12.24 2.17
CA PRO A 68 2.90 -11.28 2.35
C PRO A 68 3.41 -10.77 1.00
N VAL A 69 3.77 -9.49 0.94
CA VAL A 69 4.24 -8.86 -0.30
C VAL A 69 5.69 -9.22 -0.56
N ILE A 70 5.98 -9.68 -1.78
CA ILE A 70 7.34 -9.87 -2.30
C ILE A 70 7.63 -8.73 -3.27
N LEU A 71 8.73 -8.00 -3.07
CA LEU A 71 9.12 -6.91 -3.97
C LEU A 71 9.67 -7.44 -5.30
N THR A 72 9.52 -6.64 -6.34
CA THR A 72 10.01 -6.95 -7.68
C THR A 72 11.33 -6.23 -7.95
N ASP A 73 12.18 -6.76 -8.81
CA ASP A 73 13.44 -6.09 -9.23
C ASP A 73 13.21 -4.86 -10.13
N MET A 74 11.96 -4.44 -10.32
CA MET A 74 11.59 -3.30 -11.15
C MET A 74 11.82 -1.97 -10.41
N ALA A 75 12.13 -0.93 -11.17
CA ALA A 75 12.30 0.41 -10.64
C ALA A 75 10.99 1.22 -10.58
N ILE A 76 10.92 2.17 -9.65
CA ILE A 76 9.88 3.19 -9.52
C ILE A 76 10.54 4.52 -9.12
N GLY A 77 10.36 5.58 -9.92
CA GLY A 77 10.96 6.90 -9.62
C GLY A 77 12.48 6.90 -9.39
N GLY A 78 13.22 5.96 -10.00
CA GLY A 78 14.67 5.80 -9.79
C GLY A 78 15.07 4.93 -8.58
N PHE A 79 14.11 4.50 -7.77
CA PHE A 79 14.30 3.51 -6.70
C PHE A 79 14.10 2.09 -7.24
N GLY A 80 14.87 1.12 -6.75
CA GLY A 80 14.66 -0.30 -7.05
C GLY A 80 13.61 -0.92 -6.12
N ASN A 81 13.36 -2.23 -6.26
CA ASN A 81 12.50 -2.99 -5.36
C ASN A 81 11.04 -2.51 -5.31
N ARG A 82 10.43 -2.23 -6.47
CA ARG A 82 9.03 -1.80 -6.56
C ARG A 82 8.07 -2.87 -6.07
N ALA A 83 6.96 -2.46 -5.45
CA ALA A 83 5.88 -3.38 -5.10
C ALA A 83 5.23 -4.06 -6.33
N PRO A 84 4.60 -5.23 -6.15
CA PRO A 84 3.94 -5.97 -7.24
C PRO A 84 2.95 -5.14 -8.05
N ALA A 85 2.73 -5.55 -9.30
CA ALA A 85 1.78 -4.90 -10.19
C ALA A 85 0.34 -5.08 -9.69
N ALA A 86 -0.49 -4.04 -9.84
CA ALA A 86 -1.92 -4.09 -9.50
C ALA A 86 -2.72 -5.10 -10.35
N ALA A 87 -2.16 -5.53 -11.50
CA ALA A 87 -2.76 -6.54 -12.37
C ALA A 87 -2.64 -7.98 -11.83
N LEU A 88 -1.88 -8.20 -10.74
CA LEU A 88 -1.79 -9.51 -10.12
C LEU A 88 -3.07 -9.80 -9.32
N ASP A 89 -3.62 -10.99 -9.50
CA ASP A 89 -4.84 -11.44 -8.81
C ASP A 89 -4.70 -11.53 -7.28
N THR A 90 -3.48 -11.41 -6.74
CA THR A 90 -3.25 -11.35 -5.30
C THR A 90 -3.26 -9.93 -4.74
N VAL A 91 -3.29 -8.90 -5.59
CA VAL A 91 -3.34 -7.50 -5.20
C VAL A 91 -4.80 -7.04 -5.17
N LEU A 92 -5.37 -7.04 -3.97
CA LEU A 92 -6.76 -6.63 -3.73
C LEU A 92 -6.93 -5.12 -3.92
N PHE A 93 -5.97 -4.35 -3.42
CA PHE A 93 -5.93 -2.90 -3.49
C PHE A 93 -4.47 -2.47 -3.60
N LYS A 94 -4.22 -1.45 -4.42
CA LYS A 94 -2.92 -0.79 -4.52
C LYS A 94 -3.13 0.71 -4.66
N GLN A 95 -2.45 1.49 -3.83
CA GLN A 95 -2.39 2.93 -3.96
C GLN A 95 -0.94 3.38 -4.01
N THR A 96 -0.58 4.18 -5.01
CA THR A 96 0.75 4.78 -5.13
C THR A 96 0.62 6.28 -4.93
N MET A 97 1.43 6.78 -4.01
CA MET A 97 1.49 8.17 -3.60
C MET A 97 2.88 8.69 -3.89
N MET A 98 2.98 9.84 -4.53
CA MET A 98 4.27 10.45 -4.84
C MET A 98 4.24 11.92 -4.40
N SER A 99 5.17 12.29 -3.53
CA SER A 99 5.44 13.69 -3.18
C SER A 99 6.59 14.20 -4.04
N GLY A 100 6.36 15.32 -4.74
CA GLY A 100 7.38 15.95 -5.60
C GLY A 100 8.40 16.72 -4.78
N VAL A 101 7.95 17.75 -4.07
CA VAL A 101 8.82 18.64 -3.26
C VAL A 101 8.34 18.64 -1.81
N ALA A 102 9.28 18.41 -0.89
CA ALA A 102 9.06 18.42 0.55
C ALA A 102 8.19 19.61 1.01
N GLY A 103 7.05 19.33 1.67
CA GLY A 103 6.22 20.33 2.35
C GLY A 103 5.48 21.36 1.47
N SER A 104 5.57 21.28 0.14
CA SER A 104 5.00 22.31 -0.75
C SER A 104 3.91 21.83 -1.70
N THR A 105 3.87 20.53 -2.01
CA THR A 105 2.93 19.96 -2.98
C THR A 105 2.08 18.87 -2.34
N GLU A 106 0.77 18.86 -2.60
CA GLU A 106 -0.07 17.69 -2.28
C GLU A 106 0.47 16.48 -3.06
N PRO A 107 0.61 15.30 -2.42
CA PRO A 107 1.09 14.12 -3.12
C PRO A 107 0.09 13.72 -4.21
N SER A 108 0.61 13.35 -5.39
CA SER A 108 -0.24 12.75 -6.41
C SER A 108 -0.59 11.33 -5.97
N VAL A 109 -1.88 11.03 -5.87
CA VAL A 109 -2.39 9.72 -5.47
C VAL A 109 -3.01 9.02 -6.68
N THR A 110 -2.57 7.79 -6.91
CA THR A 110 -3.16 6.89 -7.91
C THR A 110 -3.56 5.61 -7.21
N GLU A 111 -4.76 5.11 -7.49
CA GLU A 111 -5.32 3.94 -6.81
C GLU A 111 -5.86 2.92 -7.81
N PHE A 112 -5.76 1.67 -7.42
CA PHE A 112 -6.40 0.53 -8.04
C PHE A 112 -7.06 -0.31 -6.94
N PRO A 113 -8.32 -0.72 -7.12
CA PRO A 113 -9.21 -0.33 -8.21
C PRO A 113 -9.56 1.17 -8.16
N ASN A 114 -9.79 1.77 -9.32
CA ASN A 114 -10.17 3.18 -9.40
C ASN A 114 -11.59 3.39 -8.88
N ARG A 115 -11.82 4.34 -7.97
CA ARG A 115 -13.16 4.71 -7.46
C ARG A 115 -14.23 5.00 -8.52
N PHE A 116 -13.85 5.53 -9.69
CA PHE A 116 -14.82 5.93 -10.73
C PHE A 116 -15.45 4.77 -11.50
N ILE A 117 -14.68 3.73 -11.75
CA ILE A 117 -15.15 2.54 -12.43
C ILE A 117 -15.37 1.54 -11.31
N SER A 118 -16.59 1.01 -11.16
CA SER A 118 -16.88 -0.03 -10.16
C SER A 118 -16.21 -1.38 -10.49
N ALA A 119 -14.96 -1.34 -10.94
CA ALA A 119 -14.05 -2.45 -11.06
C ALA A 119 -13.78 -2.96 -9.65
N ARG A 120 -14.48 -4.03 -9.28
CA ARG A 120 -14.28 -4.69 -7.99
C ARG A 120 -13.31 -5.84 -8.22
N PRO A 121 -12.32 -6.05 -7.33
CA PRO A 121 -11.54 -7.28 -7.35
C PRO A 121 -12.53 -8.44 -7.14
N THR A 122 -12.61 -9.34 -8.11
CA THR A 122 -13.61 -10.43 -8.08
C THR A 122 -13.07 -11.70 -7.45
N PHE A 123 -11.80 -11.73 -7.06
CA PHE A 123 -11.16 -12.92 -6.55
C PHE A 123 -11.58 -13.24 -5.11
N THR A 124 -11.77 -14.53 -4.88
CA THR A 124 -12.05 -15.11 -3.57
C THR A 124 -10.75 -15.72 -3.05
N TRP A 125 -10.43 -15.51 -1.77
CA TRP A 125 -9.31 -16.18 -1.12
C TRP A 125 -9.80 -16.97 0.11
N TYR A 126 -8.98 -17.90 0.58
CA TYR A 126 -9.34 -18.85 1.63
C TYR A 126 -8.38 -18.80 2.83
N THR A 127 -7.33 -17.99 2.76
CA THR A 127 -6.42 -17.76 3.88
C THR A 127 -7.09 -16.85 4.91
N PRO A 128 -7.00 -17.15 6.22
CA PRO A 128 -7.60 -16.33 7.27
C PRO A 128 -6.75 -15.08 7.58
N ARG A 129 -6.03 -14.56 6.58
CA ARG A 129 -5.04 -13.50 6.75
C ARG A 129 -5.17 -12.49 5.63
N LEU A 130 -5.03 -11.24 6.01
CA LEU A 130 -4.98 -10.10 5.11
C LEU A 130 -3.81 -9.22 5.56
N TYR A 131 -3.01 -8.76 4.61
CA TYR A 131 -1.82 -7.97 4.86
C TYR A 131 -2.05 -6.56 4.32
N LEU A 132 -1.84 -5.59 5.20
CA LEU A 132 -1.76 -4.18 4.87
C LEU A 132 -0.27 -3.82 4.82
N THR A 133 0.24 -3.51 3.64
CA THR A 133 1.68 -3.27 3.43
C THR A 133 1.92 -1.88 2.89
N LEU A 134 2.79 -1.13 3.55
CA LEU A 134 3.38 0.10 3.05
C LEU A 134 4.80 -0.17 2.60
N VAL A 135 5.09 0.10 1.34
CA VAL A 135 6.43 0.13 0.77
C VAL A 135 6.78 1.60 0.55
N ILE A 136 7.77 2.08 1.28
CA ILE A 136 8.17 3.49 1.29
C ILE A 136 9.54 3.60 0.64
N HIS A 137 9.59 4.42 -0.38
CA HIS A 137 10.80 4.84 -1.08
C HIS A 137 11.07 6.29 -0.70
N GLY A 138 12.15 6.50 0.04
CA GLY A 138 12.66 7.80 0.47
C GLY A 138 14.09 7.99 -0.01
N PRO A 139 14.70 9.16 0.18
CA PRO A 139 16.00 9.47 -0.42
C PRO A 139 17.05 8.41 -0.05
N ARG A 140 17.91 8.13 -1.01
CA ARG A 140 19.07 7.27 -0.80
C ARG A 140 19.97 7.98 0.21
N GLY A 141 20.31 7.31 1.30
CA GLY A 141 21.40 7.79 2.16
C GLY A 141 22.66 7.92 1.30
N THR A 142 23.11 9.15 1.08
CA THR A 142 24.42 9.44 0.49
C THR A 142 25.53 9.06 1.45
#